data_AF-A0A3M7I4S9-F1
#
_entry.id   AF-A0A3M7I4S9-F1
#
_cell.length_a   1.000
_cell.length_b   1.000
_cell.length_c   1.000
_cell.angle_alpha   90.00
_cell.angle_beta   90.00
_cell.angle_gamma   90.00
#
_symmetry.space_group_name_H-M   'P 1'
#
loop_
_entity.id
_entity.type
_entity.pdbx_description
1 polymer ?
#
loop_
_entity_poly.entity_id
_entity_poly.type
_entity_poly.pdbx_seq_one_letter_code
_entity_poly.pdbx_strand_id
1 'polypeptide(L)'
;MAVSRHHAALTRPLSIPEIVAQAQDFEFSAQRTLQQWLKAAKMLLTEAAICEQDGNIQMAYLYLYRHAELVLDKLPKHPNYKDPSAREELAQARKALQKNIRKLEDWKPKIESEFSKYAKALEKREAERQRVLEERQRDERAGILPAGGASRKRQSDDGMLGDGSQIINATENSQLAVDLARREIRRRDANKQTTRRACLSPSEVANRRRGIVVDDSHAAEPGYDQADGVREVGRQLYGHRRRESASSQKTANRGSDGHAYHYPSVPSRENAMDWNSPPLQPAPPLPEKFRQPPARPAKEAFEASAPPLPPKPHDSHPSTPSLKPPSPPSPAASKYTFQPSATTEGGSPLRTMLLPPDLRTTFLKLAAPNTALNLETCGILCGTIISNALIISHLILPDQTSTPETCDTTAAGDNALFDYCSSADLLVMGWIHTHPSQTCFLSSRDCHTNAGYQVMMPEAIAIVCAPRHEPGWGVFRLTDPPGLPHVLACTQTGTFHPHSERELYTDALRPGHVVEGPGLGFEIVDLRKG
;
A
#
# COMPACT_ATOMS: atom_id res chain seq x y z
N MET A 1 15.51 12.93 -9.05
CA MET A 1 14.47 12.31 -8.20
C MET A 1 15.04 11.00 -7.62
N ALA A 2 15.08 10.81 -6.29
CA ALA A 2 15.77 9.64 -5.68
C ALA A 2 14.94 8.35 -5.60
N VAL A 3 13.66 8.43 -5.94
CA VAL A 3 12.75 7.28 -5.95
C VAL A 3 12.10 7.25 -7.33
N SER A 4 12.92 6.98 -8.36
CA SER A 4 12.39 6.71 -9.69
C SER A 4 11.64 5.38 -9.61
N ARG A 5 10.30 5.44 -9.49
CA ARG A 5 9.41 4.29 -9.37
C ARG A 5 9.07 3.77 -10.77
N HIS A 6 10.08 3.34 -11.52
CA HIS A 6 9.88 2.47 -12.67
C HIS A 6 10.26 1.06 -12.28
N HIS A 7 9.51 0.47 -11.36
CA HIS A 7 9.54 -0.98 -11.18
C HIS A 7 8.42 -1.55 -12.03
N ALA A 8 8.70 -1.73 -13.33
CA ALA A 8 7.98 -2.71 -14.12
C ALA A 8 8.00 -4.00 -13.27
N ALA A 9 6.82 -4.47 -12.83
CA ALA A 9 6.72 -5.74 -12.14
C ALA A 9 7.44 -6.77 -13.00
N LEU A 10 8.60 -7.23 -12.54
CA LEU A 10 9.53 -8.04 -13.31
C LEU A 10 8.82 -9.36 -13.61
N THR A 11 8.20 -9.43 -14.79
CA THR A 11 7.49 -10.61 -15.30
C THR A 11 8.43 -11.79 -15.54
N ARG A 12 9.75 -11.55 -15.53
CA ARG A 12 10.78 -12.59 -15.57
C ARG A 12 11.74 -12.46 -14.37
N PRO A 13 12.23 -13.59 -13.81
CA PRO A 13 13.36 -13.58 -12.88
C PRO A 13 14.56 -12.85 -13.51
N LEU A 14 15.17 -11.94 -12.76
CA LEU A 14 16.37 -11.21 -13.13
C LEU A 14 17.62 -11.89 -12.58
N SER A 15 18.72 -11.68 -13.28
CA SER A 15 20.05 -12.01 -12.79
C SER A 15 20.51 -11.01 -11.74
N ILE A 16 21.42 -11.44 -10.85
CA ILE A 16 22.02 -10.55 -9.84
C ILE A 16 22.63 -9.28 -10.47
N PRO A 17 23.39 -9.34 -11.59
CA PRO A 17 23.91 -8.14 -12.23
C PRO A 17 22.82 -7.16 -12.70
N GLU A 18 21.72 -7.66 -13.26
CA GLU A 18 20.59 -6.81 -13.67
C GLU A 18 19.93 -6.13 -12.46
N ILE A 19 19.72 -6.87 -11.36
CA ILE A 19 19.17 -6.31 -10.12
C ILE A 19 20.11 -5.25 -9.53
N VAL A 20 21.41 -5.50 -9.53
CA VAL A 20 22.42 -4.55 -9.05
C VAL A 20 22.45 -3.28 -9.91
N ALA A 21 22.40 -3.42 -11.23
CA ALA A 21 22.32 -2.27 -12.14
C ALA A 21 21.07 -1.43 -11.88
N GLN A 22 19.91 -2.07 -11.68
CA GLN A 22 18.69 -1.36 -11.31
C GLN A 22 18.78 -0.72 -9.92
N ALA A 23 19.39 -1.40 -8.94
CA ALA A 23 19.58 -0.84 -7.61
C ALA A 23 20.45 0.43 -7.65
N GLN A 24 21.46 0.46 -8.51
CA GLN A 24 22.36 1.58 -8.77
C GLN A 24 21.75 2.73 -9.56
N ASP A 25 20.66 2.46 -10.29
CA ASP A 25 19.97 3.45 -11.11
C ASP A 25 19.13 4.40 -10.23
N PHE A 26 19.81 5.37 -9.61
CA PHE A 26 19.19 6.51 -8.95
C PHE A 26 20.13 7.73 -8.92
N GLU A 27 19.54 8.92 -9.07
CA GLU A 27 20.31 10.17 -9.05
C GLU A 27 20.57 10.64 -7.62
N PHE A 28 21.84 10.62 -7.21
CA PHE A 28 22.28 11.30 -5.99
C PHE A 28 22.61 12.77 -6.28
N SER A 29 22.02 13.68 -5.51
CA SER A 29 22.21 15.12 -5.66
C SER A 29 22.44 15.78 -4.30
N ALA A 30 23.45 16.64 -4.24
CA ALA A 30 23.79 17.46 -3.07
C ALA A 30 22.82 18.66 -2.88
N GLN A 31 21.89 18.89 -3.82
CA GLN A 31 20.82 19.88 -3.64
C GLN A 31 19.78 19.43 -2.60
N ARG A 32 19.68 18.13 -2.35
CA ARG A 32 18.85 17.55 -1.29
C ARG A 32 19.64 17.52 -0.01
N THR A 33 18.99 17.80 1.11
CA THR A 33 19.66 17.81 2.42
C THR A 33 20.07 16.40 2.84
N LEU A 34 21.10 16.30 3.68
CA LEU A 34 21.56 15.03 4.25
C LEU A 34 20.43 14.29 4.97
N GLN A 35 19.58 15.05 5.67
CA GLN A 35 18.42 14.54 6.39
C GLN A 35 17.38 13.89 5.47
N GLN A 36 17.14 14.46 4.29
CA GLN A 36 16.27 13.84 3.27
C GLN A 36 16.85 12.52 2.75
N TRP A 37 18.17 12.44 2.59
CA TRP A 37 18.83 11.19 2.18
C TRP A 37 18.81 10.12 3.28
N LEU A 38 18.95 10.51 4.55
CA LEU A 38 18.81 9.61 5.70
C LEU A 38 17.37 9.08 5.83
N LYS A 39 16.36 9.93 5.60
CA LYS A 39 14.95 9.53 5.50
C LYS A 39 14.74 8.52 4.36
N ALA A 40 15.31 8.79 3.17
CA ALA A 40 15.24 7.86 2.04
C ALA A 40 15.90 6.51 2.35
N ALA A 41 17.02 6.49 3.08
CA ALA A 41 17.66 5.25 3.52
C ALA A 41 16.73 4.40 4.42
N LYS A 42 16.02 5.02 5.37
CA LYS A 42 15.04 4.33 6.23
C LYS A 42 13.87 3.77 5.41
N MET A 43 13.40 4.49 4.39
CA MET A 43 12.35 4.01 3.49
C MET A 43 12.79 2.78 2.70
N LEU A 44 14.01 2.78 2.14
CA LEU A 44 14.54 1.62 1.40
C LEU A 44 14.58 0.35 2.26
N LEU A 45 14.92 0.46 3.55
CA LEU A 45 14.87 -0.69 4.46
C LEU A 45 13.44 -1.18 4.72
N THR A 46 12.47 -0.27 4.77
CA THR A 46 11.05 -0.61 4.96
C THR A 46 10.51 -1.35 3.74
N GLU A 47 10.80 -0.85 2.53
CA GLU A 47 10.42 -1.49 1.27
C GLU A 47 11.05 -2.88 1.12
N ALA A 48 12.32 -3.02 1.50
CA ALA A 48 13.00 -4.32 1.51
C ALA A 48 12.29 -5.32 2.45
N ALA A 49 11.80 -4.85 3.60
CA ALA A 49 11.12 -5.68 4.58
C ALA A 49 9.75 -6.15 4.08
N ILE A 50 8.99 -5.26 3.43
CA ILE A 50 7.70 -5.58 2.80
C ILE A 50 7.90 -6.62 1.70
N CYS A 51 8.88 -6.41 0.82
CA CYS A 51 9.18 -7.35 -0.26
C CYS A 51 9.60 -8.73 0.26
N GLU A 52 10.36 -8.79 1.36
CA GLU A 52 10.69 -10.05 2.02
C GLU A 52 9.43 -10.76 2.54
N GLN A 53 8.51 -10.03 3.17
CA GLN A 53 7.26 -10.59 3.70
C GLN A 53 6.33 -11.11 2.60
N ASP A 54 6.31 -10.44 1.45
CA ASP A 54 5.56 -10.86 0.26
C ASP A 54 6.21 -12.04 -0.48
N GLY A 55 7.39 -12.50 -0.04
CA GLY A 55 8.15 -13.57 -0.69
C GLY A 55 8.88 -13.11 -1.96
N ASN A 56 8.87 -11.81 -2.28
CA ASN A 56 9.57 -11.25 -3.42
C ASN A 56 11.03 -10.94 -3.07
N ILE A 57 11.83 -12.00 -3.01
CA ILE A 57 13.25 -11.96 -2.62
C ILE A 57 14.06 -11.07 -3.59
N GLN A 58 13.72 -11.02 -4.88
CA GLN A 58 14.42 -10.20 -5.87
C GLN A 58 14.29 -8.71 -5.57
N MET A 59 13.07 -8.26 -5.27
CA MET A 59 12.82 -6.85 -4.91
C MET A 59 13.39 -6.51 -3.53
N ALA A 60 13.31 -7.44 -2.57
CA ALA A 60 13.94 -7.26 -1.26
C ALA A 60 15.47 -7.08 -1.40
N TYR A 61 16.10 -7.88 -2.26
CA TYR A 61 17.52 -7.75 -2.59
C TYR A 61 17.84 -6.40 -3.23
N LEU A 62 17.02 -5.96 -4.20
CA LEU A 62 17.18 -4.67 -4.88
C LEU A 62 17.20 -3.51 -3.87
N TYR A 63 16.18 -3.42 -3.02
CA TYR A 63 16.05 -2.30 -2.08
C TYR A 63 17.14 -2.31 -1.00
N LEU A 64 17.50 -3.48 -0.50
CA LEU A 64 18.59 -3.60 0.48
C LEU A 64 19.96 -3.28 -0.13
N TYR A 65 20.20 -3.66 -1.40
CA TYR A 65 21.41 -3.29 -2.12
C TYR A 65 21.48 -1.78 -2.37
N ARG A 66 20.37 -1.17 -2.81
CA ARG A 66 20.28 0.29 -2.99
C ARG A 66 20.50 1.04 -1.68
N HIS A 67 19.98 0.53 -0.56
CA HIS A 67 20.27 1.07 0.77
C HIS A 67 21.77 1.01 1.10
N ALA A 68 22.42 -0.13 0.82
CA ALA A 68 23.85 -0.30 1.05
C ALA A 68 24.68 0.71 0.25
N GLU A 69 24.37 0.88 -1.04
CA GLU A 69 25.06 1.84 -1.89
C GLU A 69 24.84 3.29 -1.42
N LEU A 70 23.60 3.66 -1.07
CA LEU A 70 23.30 4.98 -0.56
C LEU A 70 24.13 5.27 0.70
N VAL A 71 24.16 4.34 1.67
CA VAL A 71 24.83 4.54 2.96
C VAL A 71 26.35 4.48 2.88
N LEU A 72 26.92 3.59 2.04
CA LEU A 72 28.36 3.37 1.96
C LEU A 72 29.06 4.24 0.91
N ASP A 73 28.43 4.50 -0.24
CA ASP A 73 29.05 5.23 -1.34
C ASP A 73 28.57 6.68 -1.47
N LYS A 74 27.24 6.90 -1.43
CA LYS A 74 26.69 8.23 -1.74
C LYS A 74 26.69 9.19 -0.55
N LEU A 75 26.19 8.77 0.62
CA LEU A 75 26.10 9.61 1.81
C LEU A 75 27.45 10.24 2.20
N PRO A 76 28.59 9.51 2.20
CA PRO A 76 29.91 10.10 2.53
C PRO A 76 30.34 11.25 1.61
N LYS A 77 29.77 11.34 0.39
CA LYS A 77 30.06 12.40 -0.59
C LYS A 77 29.22 13.66 -0.35
N HIS A 78 28.26 13.63 0.58
CA HIS A 78 27.40 14.76 0.86
C HIS A 78 28.17 15.90 1.58
N PRO A 79 28.00 17.19 1.20
CA PRO A 79 28.72 18.30 1.83
C PRO A 79 28.59 18.36 3.36
N ASN A 80 27.38 18.11 3.86
CA ASN A 80 27.07 18.16 5.30
C ASN A 80 27.32 16.82 6.03
N TYR A 81 28.04 15.86 5.44
CA TYR A 81 28.26 14.54 6.03
C TYR A 81 28.94 14.58 7.41
N LYS A 82 29.80 15.57 7.63
CA LYS A 82 30.55 15.75 8.89
C LYS A 82 29.81 16.60 9.93
N ASP A 83 28.57 17.00 9.65
CA ASP A 83 27.77 17.78 10.58
C ASP A 83 27.47 16.98 11.86
N PRO A 84 27.79 17.51 13.05
CA PRO A 84 27.50 16.85 14.34
C PRO A 84 26.03 16.46 14.51
N SER A 85 25.09 17.23 13.93
CA SER A 85 23.65 17.00 14.05
C SER A 85 23.17 15.71 13.37
N ALA A 86 23.87 15.25 12.33
CA ALA A 86 23.51 14.04 11.57
C ALA A 86 24.30 12.79 12.00
N ARG A 87 25.24 12.93 12.95
CA ARG A 87 26.18 11.87 13.34
C ARG A 87 25.49 10.63 13.89
N GLU A 88 24.44 10.82 14.69
CA GLU A 88 23.68 9.72 15.29
C GLU A 88 22.89 8.94 14.25
N GLU A 89 22.15 9.62 13.38
CA GLU A 89 21.37 8.96 12.32
C GLU A 89 22.25 8.24 11.30
N LEU A 90 23.42 8.80 10.97
CA LEU A 90 24.41 8.12 10.14
C LEU A 90 24.96 6.84 10.79
N ALA A 91 25.19 6.86 12.11
CA ALA A 91 25.60 5.69 12.86
C ALA A 91 24.49 4.62 12.90
N GLN A 92 23.23 5.04 13.09
CA GLN A 92 22.07 4.15 13.05
C GLN A 92 21.89 3.50 11.67
N ALA A 93 21.99 4.28 10.58
CA ALA A 93 21.88 3.76 9.21
C ALA A 93 22.98 2.72 8.91
N ARG A 94 24.22 2.98 9.35
CA ARG A 94 25.35 2.03 9.24
C ARG A 94 25.12 0.76 10.06
N LYS A 95 24.64 0.89 11.30
CA LYS A 95 24.32 -0.25 12.17
C LYS A 95 23.19 -1.10 11.59
N ALA A 96 22.14 -0.47 11.05
CA ALA A 96 21.05 -1.16 10.37
C ALA A 96 21.55 -1.90 9.12
N LEU A 97 22.46 -1.30 8.34
CA LEU A 97 23.10 -1.97 7.22
C LEU A 97 23.91 -3.19 7.68
N GLN A 98 24.74 -3.06 8.72
CA GLN A 98 25.54 -4.17 9.26
C GLN A 98 24.68 -5.35 9.71
N LYS A 99 23.51 -5.08 10.33
CA LYS A 99 22.56 -6.12 10.73
C LYS A 99 21.97 -6.87 9.53
N ASN A 100 21.69 -6.16 8.44
CA ASN A 100 20.92 -6.69 7.32
C ASN A 100 21.78 -7.18 6.14
N ILE A 101 23.06 -6.78 6.03
CA ILE A 101 23.92 -7.09 4.87
C ILE A 101 24.09 -8.60 4.61
N ARG A 102 24.06 -9.42 5.67
CA ARG A 102 24.12 -10.89 5.56
C ARG A 102 22.96 -11.47 4.75
N LYS A 103 21.80 -10.80 4.74
CA LYS A 103 20.66 -11.23 3.93
C LYS A 103 20.96 -11.19 2.43
N LEU A 104 21.79 -10.26 1.97
CA LEU A 104 22.20 -10.24 0.56
C LEU A 104 22.97 -11.52 0.21
N GLU A 105 23.84 -12.00 1.11
CA GLU A 105 24.57 -13.25 0.93
C GLU A 105 23.61 -14.46 0.95
N ASP A 106 22.63 -14.48 1.85
CA ASP A 106 21.64 -15.55 1.96
C ASP A 106 20.66 -15.62 0.77
N TRP A 107 20.32 -14.47 0.19
CA TRP A 107 19.37 -14.37 -0.92
C TRP A 107 20.02 -14.57 -2.29
N LYS A 108 21.29 -14.22 -2.43
CA LYS A 108 22.03 -14.36 -3.69
C LYS A 108 21.91 -15.76 -4.33
N PRO A 109 22.18 -16.88 -3.63
CA PRO A 109 22.06 -18.20 -4.24
C PRO A 109 20.62 -18.57 -4.63
N LYS A 110 19.61 -18.05 -3.91
CA LYS A 110 18.20 -18.28 -4.22
C LYS A 110 17.82 -17.60 -5.53
N ILE A 111 18.21 -16.33 -5.68
CA ILE A 111 17.96 -15.56 -6.91
C ILE A 111 18.70 -16.19 -8.11
N GLU A 112 19.97 -16.57 -7.93
CA GLU A 112 20.75 -17.23 -9.00
C GLU A 112 20.14 -18.59 -9.40
N SER A 113 19.64 -19.36 -8.44
CA SER A 113 18.97 -20.63 -8.72
C SER A 113 17.69 -20.42 -9.54
N GLU A 114 16.84 -19.47 -9.14
CA GLU A 114 15.61 -19.13 -9.86
C GLU A 114 15.90 -18.61 -11.27
N PHE A 115 16.89 -17.74 -11.43
CA PHE A 115 17.33 -17.26 -12.73
C PHE A 115 17.89 -18.38 -13.62
N SER A 116 18.69 -19.30 -13.06
CA SER A 116 19.25 -20.43 -13.82
C SER A 116 18.17 -21.39 -14.30
N LYS A 117 17.17 -21.69 -13.45
CA LYS A 117 16.00 -22.50 -13.85
C LYS A 117 15.25 -21.82 -15.00
N TYR A 118 15.01 -20.52 -14.89
CA TYR A 118 14.36 -19.74 -15.93
C TYR A 118 15.16 -19.75 -17.24
N ALA A 119 16.47 -19.51 -17.19
CA ALA A 119 17.35 -19.53 -18.36
C ALA A 119 17.35 -20.89 -19.07
N LYS A 120 17.46 -22.00 -18.32
CA LYS A 120 17.38 -23.36 -18.88
C LYS A 120 16.02 -23.66 -19.50
N ALA A 121 14.94 -23.20 -18.88
CA ALA A 121 13.60 -23.36 -19.43
C ALA A 121 13.45 -22.58 -20.76
N LEU A 122 14.03 -21.38 -20.83
CA LEU A 122 14.05 -20.56 -22.03
C LEU A 122 14.85 -21.21 -23.17
N GLU A 123 16.07 -21.67 -22.90
CA GLU A 123 16.91 -22.39 -23.87
C GLU A 123 16.22 -23.65 -24.40
N LYS A 124 15.59 -24.44 -23.52
CA LYS A 124 14.84 -25.64 -23.93
C LYS A 124 13.70 -25.28 -24.90
N ARG A 125 12.98 -24.19 -24.62
CA ARG A 125 11.88 -23.70 -25.45
C ARG A 125 12.36 -23.19 -26.79
N GLU A 126 13.48 -22.49 -26.83
CA GLU A 126 14.11 -22.01 -28.07
C GLU A 126 14.63 -23.17 -28.92
N ALA A 127 15.30 -24.15 -28.30
CA ALA A 127 15.75 -25.36 -28.99
C ALA A 127 14.59 -26.17 -29.59
N GLU A 128 13.46 -26.26 -28.89
CA GLU A 128 12.25 -26.90 -29.42
C GLU A 128 11.65 -26.12 -30.60
N ARG A 129 11.55 -24.79 -30.50
CA ARG A 129 11.11 -23.95 -31.64
C ARG A 129 12.01 -24.12 -32.84
N GLN A 130 13.33 -24.16 -32.63
CA GLN A 130 14.30 -24.30 -33.71
C GLN A 130 14.23 -25.68 -34.35
N ARG A 131 14.07 -26.75 -33.56
CA ARG A 131 13.81 -28.11 -34.08
C ARG A 131 12.54 -28.17 -34.94
N VAL A 132 11.44 -27.57 -34.48
CA VAL A 132 10.17 -27.54 -35.24
C VAL A 132 10.33 -26.75 -36.54
N LEU A 133 11.08 -25.64 -36.53
CA LEU A 133 11.38 -24.87 -37.74
C LEU A 133 12.26 -25.66 -38.72
N GLU A 134 13.29 -26.35 -38.23
CA GLU A 134 14.16 -27.20 -39.04
C GLU A 134 13.42 -28.42 -39.63
N GLU A 135 12.51 -29.02 -38.86
CA GLU A 135 11.63 -30.10 -39.31
C GLU A 135 10.69 -29.59 -40.41
N ARG A 136 10.05 -28.43 -40.20
CA ARG A 136 9.20 -27.78 -41.20
C ARG A 136 9.97 -27.43 -42.47
N GLN A 137 11.19 -26.89 -42.36
CA GLN A 137 12.03 -26.59 -43.52
C GLN A 137 12.47 -27.87 -44.25
N ARG A 138 12.67 -28.98 -43.53
CA ARG A 138 12.94 -30.30 -44.13
C ARG A 138 11.73 -30.84 -44.89
N ASP A 139 10.53 -30.76 -44.30
CA ASP A 139 9.30 -31.21 -44.94
C ASP A 139 8.96 -30.38 -46.19
N GLU A 140 9.14 -29.06 -46.12
CA GLU A 140 9.00 -28.14 -47.26
C GLU A 140 10.02 -28.46 -48.37
N ARG A 141 11.27 -28.82 -48.02
CA ARG A 141 12.31 -29.20 -48.99
C ARG A 141 12.11 -30.62 -49.56
N ALA A 142 11.44 -31.50 -48.84
CA ALA A 142 11.10 -32.86 -49.26
C ALA A 142 9.79 -32.94 -50.09
N GLY A 143 9.10 -31.81 -50.29
CA GLY A 143 7.87 -31.76 -51.09
C GLY A 143 6.66 -32.44 -50.43
N ILE A 144 6.69 -32.63 -49.11
CA ILE A 144 5.60 -33.25 -48.35
C ILE A 144 4.58 -32.16 -48.03
N LEU A 145 3.45 -32.12 -48.75
CA LEU A 145 2.34 -31.23 -48.43
C LEU A 145 1.75 -31.61 -47.06
N PRO A 146 1.41 -30.65 -46.19
CA PRO A 146 0.82 -30.95 -44.90
C PRO A 146 -0.53 -31.63 -45.13
N ALA A 147 -0.65 -32.87 -44.63
CA ALA A 147 -1.92 -33.60 -44.65
C ALA A 147 -2.98 -32.77 -43.93
N GLY A 148 -3.99 -32.32 -44.66
CA GLY A 148 -5.13 -31.62 -44.11
C GLY A 148 -5.84 -32.46 -43.05
N GLY A 149 -6.18 -31.81 -41.93
CA GLY A 149 -7.20 -32.32 -41.02
C GLY A 149 -6.70 -33.01 -39.74
N ALA A 150 -6.04 -32.27 -38.86
CA ALA A 150 -6.17 -32.49 -37.41
C ALA A 150 -5.81 -31.20 -36.66
N SER A 151 -6.73 -30.24 -36.62
CA SER A 151 -6.74 -29.19 -35.60
C SER A 151 -7.01 -29.82 -34.23
N ARG A 152 -6.04 -30.55 -33.68
CA ARG A 152 -5.92 -30.63 -32.23
C ARG A 152 -5.50 -29.24 -31.80
N LYS A 153 -6.47 -28.50 -31.28
CA LYS A 153 -6.32 -27.27 -30.49
C LYS A 153 -5.14 -27.49 -29.53
N ARG A 154 -3.92 -27.16 -29.95
CA ARG A 154 -2.77 -27.06 -29.08
C ARG A 154 -3.10 -25.85 -28.21
N GLN A 155 -3.69 -26.11 -27.04
CA GLN A 155 -3.75 -25.11 -25.98
C GLN A 155 -2.32 -24.59 -25.83
N SER A 156 -2.17 -23.31 -26.11
CA SER A 156 -0.94 -22.57 -25.96
C SER A 156 -0.41 -22.80 -24.55
N ASP A 157 0.65 -23.60 -24.45
CA ASP A 157 1.51 -23.75 -23.28
C ASP A 157 2.36 -22.47 -23.05
N ASP A 158 1.80 -21.31 -23.41
CA ASP A 158 2.41 -19.98 -23.29
C ASP A 158 2.11 -19.35 -21.93
N GLY A 159 1.33 -20.04 -21.10
CA GLY A 159 0.88 -19.57 -19.80
C GLY A 159 1.66 -20.10 -18.61
N MET A 160 2.62 -21.02 -18.73
CA MET A 160 3.33 -21.54 -17.55
C MET A 160 4.65 -20.78 -17.31
N LEU A 161 4.73 -20.04 -16.20
CA LEU A 161 6.00 -19.54 -15.67
C LEU A 161 6.82 -20.71 -15.12
N GLY A 162 8.15 -20.57 -15.12
CA GLY A 162 9.11 -21.63 -14.69
C GLY A 162 8.93 -22.17 -13.27
N ASP A 163 8.10 -21.54 -12.44
CA ASP A 163 7.69 -21.97 -11.09
C ASP A 163 6.37 -22.80 -11.08
N GLY A 164 5.81 -23.14 -12.25
CA GLY A 164 4.53 -23.85 -12.35
C GLY A 164 3.30 -22.96 -12.11
N SER A 165 3.46 -21.65 -12.23
CA SER A 165 2.38 -20.66 -12.12
C SER A 165 1.78 -20.32 -13.49
N GLN A 166 0.46 -20.39 -13.62
CA GLN A 166 -0.30 -20.10 -14.83
C GLN A 166 -0.58 -18.59 -15.00
N ILE A 167 -0.21 -18.00 -16.12
CA ILE A 167 -0.51 -16.63 -16.50
C ILE A 167 -1.99 -16.55 -16.90
N ILE A 168 -2.74 -15.71 -16.19
CA ILE A 168 -4.14 -15.44 -16.44
C ILE A 168 -4.26 -14.04 -17.04
N ASN A 169 -4.96 -13.94 -18.17
CA ASN A 169 -5.46 -12.65 -18.62
C ASN A 169 -6.72 -12.31 -17.80
N ALA A 170 -6.62 -11.30 -16.94
CA ALA A 170 -7.72 -10.85 -16.07
C ALA A 170 -8.94 -10.35 -16.87
N THR A 171 -8.75 -9.92 -18.11
CA THR A 171 -9.84 -9.46 -18.98
C THR A 171 -10.72 -10.61 -19.48
N GLU A 172 -10.09 -11.73 -19.87
CA GLU A 172 -10.78 -12.92 -20.35
C GLU A 172 -11.33 -13.78 -19.21
N ASN A 173 -10.70 -13.71 -18.04
CA ASN A 173 -11.00 -14.54 -16.88
C ASN A 173 -11.38 -13.70 -15.65
N SER A 174 -12.19 -12.66 -15.83
CA SER A 174 -12.58 -11.74 -14.76
C SER A 174 -13.20 -12.46 -13.56
N GLN A 175 -13.99 -13.50 -13.80
CA GLN A 175 -14.64 -14.29 -12.75
C GLN A 175 -13.64 -15.11 -11.92
N LEU A 176 -12.64 -15.71 -12.58
CA LEU A 176 -11.53 -16.39 -11.89
C LEU A 176 -10.70 -15.38 -11.09
N ALA A 177 -10.51 -14.17 -11.62
CA ALA A 177 -9.80 -13.10 -10.92
C ALA A 177 -10.54 -12.66 -9.65
N VAL A 178 -11.87 -12.50 -9.73
CA VAL A 178 -12.72 -12.22 -8.57
C VAL A 178 -12.68 -13.38 -7.56
N ASP A 179 -12.71 -14.63 -8.00
CA ASP A 179 -12.66 -15.78 -7.09
C ASP A 179 -11.31 -15.94 -6.39
N LEU A 180 -10.20 -15.68 -7.09
CA LEU A 180 -8.86 -15.64 -6.52
C LEU A 180 -8.73 -14.49 -5.51
N ALA A 181 -9.23 -13.30 -5.86
CA ALA A 181 -9.31 -12.15 -4.98
C ALA A 181 -10.07 -12.48 -3.69
N ARG A 182 -11.29 -13.02 -3.81
CA ARG A 182 -12.14 -13.40 -2.67
C ARG A 182 -11.47 -14.46 -1.79
N ARG A 183 -10.83 -15.47 -2.38
CA ARG A 183 -10.15 -16.52 -1.64
C ARG A 183 -9.00 -15.96 -0.81
N GLU A 184 -8.20 -15.07 -1.42
CA GLU A 184 -7.04 -14.48 -0.76
C GLU A 184 -7.45 -13.47 0.32
N ILE A 185 -8.48 -12.65 0.09
CA ILE A 185 -9.06 -11.75 1.11
C ILE A 185 -9.52 -12.57 2.32
N ARG A 186 -10.32 -13.64 2.11
CA ARG A 186 -10.76 -14.53 3.20
C ARG A 186 -9.60 -15.17 3.95
N ARG A 187 -8.53 -15.58 3.25
CA ARG A 187 -7.34 -16.14 3.87
C ARG A 187 -6.66 -15.11 4.79
N ARG A 188 -6.54 -13.86 4.33
CA ARG A 188 -5.95 -12.75 5.12
C ARG A 188 -6.81 -12.42 6.34
N ASP A 189 -8.13 -12.39 6.19
CA ASP A 189 -9.06 -12.12 7.31
C ASP A 189 -9.02 -13.23 8.35
N ALA A 190 -8.99 -14.50 7.92
CA ALA A 190 -8.84 -15.64 8.83
C ALA A 190 -7.52 -15.56 9.62
N ASN A 191 -6.42 -15.17 8.97
CA ASN A 191 -5.14 -14.95 9.65
C ASN A 191 -5.24 -13.79 10.66
N LYS A 192 -5.84 -12.65 10.28
CA LYS A 192 -6.05 -11.50 11.18
C LYS A 192 -6.91 -11.88 12.39
N GLN A 193 -7.99 -12.65 12.18
CA GLN A 193 -8.89 -13.10 13.26
C GLN A 193 -8.22 -14.11 14.19
N THR A 194 -7.38 -15.00 13.67
CA THR A 194 -6.59 -15.95 14.46
C THR A 194 -5.59 -15.22 15.36
N THR A 195 -4.91 -14.18 14.83
CA THR A 195 -4.01 -13.35 15.65
C THR A 195 -4.74 -12.56 16.75
N ARG A 196 -5.95 -12.06 16.47
CA ARG A 196 -6.77 -11.36 17.49
C ARG A 196 -7.27 -12.31 18.58
N ARG A 197 -7.69 -13.53 18.23
CA ARG A 197 -8.13 -14.56 19.19
C ARG A 197 -6.99 -15.10 20.07
N ALA A 198 -5.74 -14.95 19.65
CA ALA A 198 -4.57 -15.37 20.40
C ALA A 198 -4.07 -14.33 21.44
N CYS A 199 -4.74 -13.18 21.61
CA CYS A 199 -4.35 -12.08 22.53
C CYS A 199 -2.88 -11.64 22.41
N LEU A 200 -2.29 -11.76 21.22
CA LEU A 200 -0.92 -11.31 20.95
C LEU A 200 -0.94 -9.79 20.74
N SER A 201 -0.01 -9.06 21.37
CA SER A 201 0.05 -7.61 21.19
C SER A 201 0.48 -7.25 19.75
N PRO A 202 0.01 -6.13 19.18
CA PRO A 202 0.44 -5.68 17.84
C PRO A 202 1.97 -5.58 17.68
N SER A 203 2.67 -5.19 18.76
CA SER A 203 4.13 -5.10 18.82
C SER A 203 4.82 -6.47 18.76
N GLU A 204 4.29 -7.49 19.44
CA GLU A 204 4.84 -8.85 19.38
C GLU A 204 4.59 -9.54 18.02
N VAL A 205 3.46 -9.23 17.38
CA VAL A 205 3.16 -9.72 16.02
C VAL A 205 4.07 -9.03 14.99
N ALA A 206 4.33 -7.73 15.13
CA ALA A 206 5.29 -6.99 14.30
C ALA A 206 6.73 -7.49 14.49
N ASN A 207 7.17 -7.73 15.73
CA ASN A 207 8.51 -8.25 16.04
C ASN A 207 8.71 -9.69 15.54
N ARG A 208 7.69 -10.54 15.57
CA ARG A 208 7.76 -11.90 15.00
C ARG A 208 7.73 -11.92 13.47
N ARG A 209 7.29 -10.83 12.82
CA ARG A 209 7.19 -10.68 11.34
C ARG A 209 8.35 -9.90 10.70
N ARG A 210 9.23 -9.27 11.48
CA ARG A 210 10.38 -8.52 10.97
C ARG A 210 11.56 -9.46 10.74
N GLY A 211 11.72 -9.94 9.52
CA GLY A 211 12.98 -10.55 9.07
C GLY A 211 14.09 -9.50 9.01
N ILE A 212 13.81 -8.29 8.51
CA ILE A 212 14.74 -7.14 8.52
C ILE A 212 14.60 -6.38 9.83
N VAL A 213 15.70 -6.21 10.55
CA VAL A 213 15.73 -5.46 11.80
C VAL A 213 15.74 -3.97 11.49
N VAL A 214 14.59 -3.32 11.67
CA VAL A 214 14.46 -1.86 11.74
C VAL A 214 14.61 -1.48 13.21
N ASP A 215 15.73 -0.81 13.57
CA ASP A 215 16.04 -0.40 14.96
C ASP A 215 15.08 0.73 15.36
N ASP A 216 14.15 0.46 16.29
CA ASP A 216 13.05 1.36 16.68
C ASP A 216 13.30 2.01 18.06
N SER A 217 14.55 2.37 18.35
CA SER A 217 14.98 2.81 19.69
C SER A 217 14.65 4.27 20.04
N HIS A 218 13.55 4.83 19.52
CA HIS A 218 13.02 6.13 19.93
C HIS A 218 11.50 6.13 20.25
N ALA A 219 10.92 4.99 20.65
CA ALA A 219 9.54 4.94 21.10
C ALA A 219 9.29 5.53 22.51
N ALA A 220 10.22 6.29 23.09
CA ALA A 220 10.12 6.82 24.45
C ALA A 220 10.67 8.25 24.60
N GLU A 221 10.25 9.18 23.73
CA GLU A 221 10.24 10.64 23.99
C GLU A 221 9.05 11.25 23.22
N PRO A 222 8.18 12.07 23.84
CA PRO A 222 7.00 12.60 23.19
C PRO A 222 7.39 13.75 22.25
N GLY A 223 7.46 13.50 20.95
CA GLY A 223 7.55 14.60 19.98
C GLY A 223 8.17 14.34 18.60
N TYR A 224 8.69 13.15 18.30
CA TYR A 224 9.33 12.89 16.99
C TYR A 224 8.73 11.68 16.27
N ASP A 225 7.82 11.98 15.36
CA ASP A 225 7.06 11.04 14.53
C ASP A 225 7.77 10.83 13.18
N GLN A 226 8.15 9.58 12.91
CA GLN A 226 8.92 9.14 11.74
C GLN A 226 8.20 9.37 10.41
N ALA A 227 6.92 9.73 10.45
CA ALA A 227 6.08 10.13 9.33
C ALA A 227 6.50 11.46 8.66
N ASP A 228 7.38 12.28 9.27
CA ASP A 228 7.71 13.61 8.72
C ASP A 228 8.60 13.59 7.46
N GLY A 229 9.19 12.45 7.09
CA GLY A 229 10.03 12.35 5.89
C GLY A 229 9.27 12.29 4.57
N VAL A 230 8.12 11.61 4.56
CA VAL A 230 7.20 11.56 3.43
C VAL A 230 6.31 12.81 3.42
N ARG A 231 5.90 13.27 4.62
CA ARG A 231 5.17 14.54 4.83
C ARG A 231 5.94 15.75 4.30
N GLU A 232 7.27 15.79 4.42
CA GLU A 232 8.07 16.96 3.98
C GLU A 232 8.33 17.01 2.47
N VAL A 233 8.43 15.87 1.78
CA VAL A 233 8.51 15.85 0.30
C VAL A 233 7.17 16.29 -0.30
N GLY A 234 6.04 15.86 0.28
CA GLY A 234 4.71 16.39 -0.06
C GLY A 234 4.53 17.86 0.29
N ARG A 235 4.97 18.31 1.49
CA ARG A 235 4.94 19.74 1.87
C ARG A 235 5.81 20.63 1.00
N GLN A 236 6.97 20.16 0.54
CA GLN A 236 7.85 20.93 -0.34
C GLN A 236 7.30 21.04 -1.77
N LEU A 237 6.47 20.08 -2.21
CA LEU A 237 5.77 20.11 -3.50
C LEU A 237 4.48 20.97 -3.47
N TYR A 238 3.77 21.06 -2.34
CA TYR A 238 2.50 21.80 -2.24
C TYR A 238 2.55 23.09 -1.38
N GLY A 239 3.61 23.33 -0.60
CA GLY A 239 3.68 24.41 0.39
C GLY A 239 4.49 25.65 -0.01
N HIS A 240 5.19 25.64 -1.13
CA HIS A 240 6.06 26.75 -1.52
C HIS A 240 5.33 27.85 -2.32
N ARG A 241 4.29 28.46 -1.72
CA ARG A 241 3.90 29.87 -1.99
C ARG A 241 2.81 30.39 -1.06
N ARG A 242 3.06 30.38 0.25
CA ARG A 242 2.36 31.31 1.14
C ARG A 242 3.25 31.83 2.28
N ARG A 243 4.37 32.43 1.89
CA ARG A 243 5.10 33.37 2.74
C ARG A 243 5.92 34.29 1.85
N GLU A 244 5.31 35.38 1.44
CA GLU A 244 5.93 36.70 1.19
C GLU A 244 4.90 37.62 0.53
N SER A 245 4.10 38.30 1.35
CA SER A 245 3.41 39.55 0.99
C SER A 245 2.90 40.20 2.28
N ALA A 246 3.83 40.63 3.13
CA ALA A 246 3.50 41.49 4.27
C ALA A 246 4.70 42.38 4.63
N SER A 247 4.93 43.38 3.78
CA SER A 247 5.72 44.60 4.00
C SER A 247 5.75 45.28 2.63
N SER A 248 5.02 46.36 2.35
CA SER A 248 5.11 47.65 2.99
C SER A 248 4.02 48.55 2.39
N GLN A 249 3.20 49.22 3.19
CA GLN A 249 2.74 50.60 2.96
C GLN A 249 1.83 51.08 4.09
N LYS A 250 2.33 52.05 4.85
CA LYS A 250 1.54 52.94 5.72
C LYS A 250 0.83 53.97 4.84
N THR A 251 -0.47 54.23 5.05
CA THR A 251 -1.02 55.39 5.80
C THR A 251 -2.51 55.63 5.50
N ALA A 252 -3.22 56.08 6.54
CA ALA A 252 -4.41 56.95 6.57
C ALA A 252 -5.85 56.36 6.55
N ASN A 253 -6.38 56.19 7.77
CA ASN A 253 -7.61 56.80 8.33
C ASN A 253 -8.96 56.66 7.57
N ARG A 254 -9.98 56.02 8.17
CA ARG A 254 -11.00 56.61 9.10
C ARG A 254 -12.34 55.82 9.12
N GLY A 255 -12.79 55.40 10.33
CA GLY A 255 -14.19 55.11 10.77
C GLY A 255 -14.91 53.90 10.14
N SER A 256 -15.87 53.20 10.75
CA SER A 256 -16.45 53.06 12.10
C SER A 256 -17.34 51.81 12.04
N ASP A 257 -17.60 51.22 13.21
CA ASP A 257 -18.73 50.35 13.59
C ASP A 257 -18.71 48.84 13.27
N GLY A 258 -18.97 48.04 14.31
CA GLY A 258 -19.69 46.76 14.17
C GLY A 258 -19.20 45.53 14.95
N HIS A 259 -19.21 45.56 16.29
CA HIS A 259 -19.38 44.41 17.21
C HIS A 259 -18.39 43.22 17.18
N ALA A 260 -17.40 43.26 18.08
CA ALA A 260 -16.60 42.11 18.50
C ALA A 260 -17.18 41.48 19.78
N TYR A 261 -17.39 40.15 19.77
CA TYR A 261 -17.62 39.37 20.98
C TYR A 261 -16.34 39.32 21.83
N HIS A 262 -16.43 39.79 23.07
CA HIS A 262 -15.34 39.83 24.03
C HIS A 262 -15.24 38.48 24.76
N TYR A 263 -14.15 37.74 24.54
CA TYR A 263 -13.82 36.57 25.35
C TYR A 263 -12.93 37.02 26.54
N PRO A 264 -13.18 36.58 27.78
CA PRO A 264 -12.35 36.97 28.92
C PRO A 264 -10.98 36.27 28.86
N SER A 265 -9.92 37.02 29.14
CA SER A 265 -8.54 36.53 29.14
C SER A 265 -8.26 35.68 30.39
N VAL A 266 -7.71 34.49 30.18
CA VAL A 266 -7.28 33.59 31.27
C VAL A 266 -5.87 34.00 31.73
N PRO A 267 -5.61 34.14 33.04
CA PRO A 267 -4.28 34.46 33.55
C PRO A 267 -3.25 33.37 33.24
N SER A 268 -2.02 33.78 32.95
CA SER A 268 -0.89 32.89 32.76
C SER A 268 -0.26 32.53 34.11
N ARG A 269 -0.17 31.22 34.38
CA ARG A 269 0.49 30.54 35.52
C ARG A 269 -0.22 30.64 36.87
N GLU A 270 -0.80 29.51 37.28
CA GLU A 270 -0.97 29.17 38.69
C GLU A 270 0.05 28.10 39.08
N ASN A 271 0.65 28.28 40.26
CA ASN A 271 1.64 27.41 40.87
C ASN A 271 1.00 26.09 41.35
N ALA A 272 1.84 25.06 41.46
CA ALA A 272 1.53 23.70 41.91
C ALA A 272 0.34 23.59 42.89
N MET A 273 -0.65 22.76 42.54
CA MET A 273 -1.72 22.38 43.47
C MET A 273 -1.14 21.58 44.63
N ASP A 274 -1.12 22.21 45.80
CA ASP A 274 -0.87 21.58 47.10
C ASP A 274 -2.19 20.98 47.61
N TRP A 275 -2.25 19.66 47.76
CA TRP A 275 -3.46 18.97 48.22
C TRP A 275 -3.57 19.04 49.76
N ASN A 276 -4.08 20.16 50.28
CA ASN A 276 -4.49 20.23 51.68
C ASN A 276 -5.83 19.50 51.88
N SER A 277 -5.77 18.31 52.50
CA SER A 277 -6.94 17.54 52.90
C SER A 277 -7.54 18.10 54.20
N PRO A 278 -8.86 18.36 54.28
CA PRO A 278 -9.49 18.77 55.54
C PRO A 278 -9.70 17.58 56.48
N PRO A 279 -9.69 17.78 57.82
CA PRO A 279 -9.89 16.70 58.78
C PRO A 279 -11.35 16.23 58.80
N LEU A 280 -11.52 14.90 58.84
CA LEU A 280 -12.81 14.19 58.91
C LEU A 280 -13.61 14.57 60.16
N GLN A 281 -14.87 14.96 59.97
CA GLN A 281 -15.87 15.07 61.05
C GLN A 281 -16.39 13.67 61.42
N PRO A 282 -16.70 13.40 62.71
CA PRO A 282 -17.22 12.11 63.15
C PRO A 282 -18.69 11.90 62.72
N ALA A 283 -18.98 10.73 62.16
CA ALA A 283 -20.31 10.31 61.73
C ALA A 283 -21.22 9.87 62.91
N PRO A 284 -22.55 10.00 62.78
CA PRO A 284 -23.51 9.54 63.80
C PRO A 284 -23.64 8.00 63.84
N PRO A 285 -24.05 7.41 64.99
CA PRO A 285 -24.05 5.96 65.18
C PRO A 285 -25.23 5.28 64.47
N LEU A 286 -24.92 4.29 63.62
CA LEU A 286 -25.90 3.37 63.04
C LEU A 286 -25.99 2.07 63.87
N PRO A 287 -27.14 1.37 63.88
CA PRO A 287 -27.46 0.34 64.87
C PRO A 287 -26.64 -0.95 64.68
N GLU A 288 -26.17 -1.50 65.80
CA GLU A 288 -25.55 -2.82 65.91
C GLU A 288 -26.51 -3.92 65.44
N LYS A 289 -26.18 -4.58 64.32
CA LYS A 289 -26.34 -6.04 64.08
C LYS A 289 -25.80 -6.41 62.70
N PHE A 290 -25.31 -7.65 62.59
CA PHE A 290 -24.60 -8.33 61.48
C PHE A 290 -23.07 -8.17 61.55
N ARG A 291 -22.41 -8.91 62.46
CA ARG A 291 -21.90 -10.31 62.33
C ARG A 291 -20.81 -10.48 61.26
N GLN A 292 -19.66 -10.95 61.75
CA GLN A 292 -18.37 -11.14 61.09
C GLN A 292 -18.46 -11.88 59.73
N PRO A 293 -17.57 -11.57 58.77
CA PRO A 293 -17.45 -12.35 57.54
C PRO A 293 -16.95 -13.77 57.85
N PRO A 294 -17.44 -14.81 57.16
CA PRO A 294 -17.04 -16.19 57.42
C PRO A 294 -15.57 -16.44 57.04
N ALA A 295 -14.91 -17.31 57.81
CA ALA A 295 -13.52 -17.70 57.56
C ALA A 295 -13.38 -18.48 56.25
N ARG A 296 -12.31 -18.19 55.50
CA ARG A 296 -11.95 -18.90 54.27
C ARG A 296 -11.68 -20.39 54.57
N PRO A 297 -12.31 -21.34 53.86
CA PRO A 297 -11.99 -22.75 54.01
C PRO A 297 -10.56 -23.05 53.54
N ALA A 298 -9.89 -23.97 54.23
CA ALA A 298 -8.54 -24.41 53.90
C ALA A 298 -8.52 -25.21 52.59
N LYS A 299 -7.42 -25.07 51.84
CA LYS A 299 -7.17 -25.77 50.57
C LYS A 299 -6.92 -27.25 50.85
N GLU A 300 -7.86 -28.11 50.49
CA GLU A 300 -7.67 -29.56 50.56
C GLU A 300 -6.56 -29.98 49.58
N ALA A 301 -5.60 -30.76 50.08
CA ALA A 301 -4.60 -31.42 49.28
C ALA A 301 -5.25 -32.63 48.60
N PHE A 302 -5.29 -32.62 47.27
CA PHE A 302 -5.80 -33.74 46.49
C PHE A 302 -4.78 -34.89 46.54
N GLU A 303 -5.10 -35.97 47.23
CA GLU A 303 -4.34 -37.21 47.19
C GLU A 303 -4.40 -37.83 45.79
N ALA A 304 -3.23 -38.25 45.30
CA ALA A 304 -3.09 -38.95 44.03
C ALA A 304 -3.61 -40.39 44.15
N SER A 305 -4.83 -40.64 43.70
CA SER A 305 -5.27 -41.98 43.29
C SER A 305 -6.37 -41.87 42.25
N ALA A 306 -6.03 -42.17 41.00
CA ALA A 306 -6.98 -42.21 39.90
C ALA A 306 -7.81 -43.52 39.95
N PRO A 307 -9.12 -43.50 39.64
CA PRO A 307 -9.92 -44.72 39.56
C PRO A 307 -9.58 -45.53 38.30
N PRO A 308 -9.74 -46.87 38.32
CA PRO A 308 -9.41 -47.73 37.19
C PRO A 308 -10.41 -47.55 36.04
N LEU A 309 -9.88 -47.50 34.82
CA LEU A 309 -10.63 -47.39 33.57
C LEU A 309 -11.46 -48.65 33.27
N PRO A 310 -12.66 -48.52 32.67
CA PRO A 310 -13.48 -49.67 32.29
C PRO A 310 -12.85 -50.47 31.12
N PRO A 311 -13.12 -51.79 31.04
CA PRO A 311 -12.48 -52.66 30.05
C PRO A 311 -13.08 -52.50 28.65
N LYS A 312 -12.20 -52.59 27.64
CA LYS A 312 -12.51 -52.53 26.21
C LYS A 312 -13.29 -53.77 25.74
N PRO A 313 -14.33 -53.62 24.89
CA PRO A 313 -14.87 -54.74 24.13
C PRO A 313 -13.99 -55.08 22.90
N HIS A 314 -13.69 -56.37 22.76
CA HIS A 314 -13.27 -57.11 21.55
C HIS A 314 -14.54 -57.48 20.75
N ASP A 315 -14.64 -57.69 19.42
CA ASP A 315 -13.83 -57.69 18.18
C ASP A 315 -14.84 -57.23 17.07
N SER A 316 -14.52 -56.82 15.83
CA SER A 316 -14.01 -57.62 14.69
C SER A 316 -14.02 -56.78 13.39
N HIS A 317 -12.98 -56.93 12.55
CA HIS A 317 -12.65 -56.47 11.17
C HIS A 317 -13.77 -55.97 10.19
N PRO A 318 -13.50 -55.15 9.12
CA PRO A 318 -12.32 -55.18 8.24
C PRO A 318 -11.75 -53.84 7.68
N SER A 319 -10.60 -54.01 7.02
CA SER A 319 -9.68 -53.06 6.36
C SER A 319 -10.28 -51.83 5.68
N THR A 320 -9.83 -50.64 6.07
CA THR A 320 -9.96 -49.38 5.30
C THR A 320 -8.60 -48.67 5.26
N PRO A 321 -8.18 -48.11 4.12
CA PRO A 321 -6.83 -47.54 3.98
C PRO A 321 -6.69 -46.27 4.82
N SER A 322 -5.65 -46.26 5.66
CA SER A 322 -5.33 -45.15 6.57
C SER A 322 -5.00 -43.88 5.79
N LEU A 323 -5.93 -42.92 5.78
CA LEU A 323 -5.67 -41.55 5.37
C LEU A 323 -4.85 -40.88 6.47
N LYS A 324 -3.58 -40.57 6.16
CA LYS A 324 -2.73 -39.72 7.00
C LYS A 324 -3.44 -38.38 7.28
N PRO A 325 -3.37 -37.83 8.50
CA PRO A 325 -3.89 -36.50 8.79
C PRO A 325 -3.15 -35.47 7.92
N PRO A 326 -3.86 -34.49 7.32
CA PRO A 326 -3.23 -33.50 6.45
C PRO A 326 -2.29 -32.63 7.26
N SER A 327 -1.03 -32.58 6.83
CA SER A 327 -0.03 -31.61 7.25
C SER A 327 -0.55 -30.18 7.04
N PRO A 328 -0.17 -29.20 7.90
CA PRO A 328 -0.54 -27.81 7.69
C PRO A 328 -0.06 -27.35 6.31
N PRO A 329 -0.87 -26.58 5.55
CA PRO A 329 -0.48 -26.15 4.22
C PRO A 329 0.74 -25.24 4.32
N SER A 330 1.84 -25.69 3.72
CA SER A 330 2.97 -24.85 3.32
C SER A 330 2.44 -23.65 2.50
N PRO A 331 3.06 -22.45 2.58
CA PRO A 331 2.65 -21.31 1.76
C PRO A 331 2.99 -21.61 0.30
N ALA A 332 2.08 -22.29 -0.40
CA ALA A 332 2.17 -22.45 -1.84
C ALA A 332 2.03 -21.07 -2.45
N ALA A 333 3.09 -20.62 -3.14
CA ALA A 333 3.01 -19.52 -4.09
C ALA A 333 1.74 -19.70 -4.95
N SER A 334 1.00 -18.61 -5.19
CA SER A 334 -0.21 -18.67 -6.01
C SER A 334 0.15 -19.30 -7.34
N LYS A 335 -0.49 -20.44 -7.69
CA LYS A 335 -0.34 -21.13 -8.98
C LYS A 335 -0.73 -20.28 -10.20
N TYR A 336 -0.95 -18.99 -10.02
CA TYR A 336 -1.53 -18.08 -10.99
C TYR A 336 -0.91 -16.68 -10.85
N THR A 337 -0.66 -16.01 -11.97
CA THR A 337 -0.24 -14.61 -12.04
C THR A 337 -1.04 -13.87 -13.12
N PHE A 338 -1.42 -12.62 -12.88
CA PHE A 338 -2.14 -11.82 -13.87
C PHE A 338 -1.17 -11.09 -14.79
N GLN A 339 -1.42 -11.16 -16.10
CA GLN A 339 -0.69 -10.38 -17.09
C GLN A 339 -1.17 -8.91 -17.08
N PRO A 340 -0.27 -7.94 -17.23
CA PRO A 340 -0.63 -6.55 -17.50
C PRO A 340 -1.60 -6.45 -18.69
N SER A 341 -2.73 -5.75 -18.52
CA SER A 341 -3.79 -5.66 -19.53
C SER A 341 -3.70 -4.41 -20.40
N ALA A 342 -2.87 -3.43 -20.03
CA ALA A 342 -2.65 -2.21 -20.80
C ALA A 342 -1.20 -1.72 -20.65
N THR A 343 -0.83 -0.76 -21.48
CA THR A 343 0.42 -0.01 -21.37
C THR A 343 0.14 1.48 -21.25
N THR A 344 1.08 2.22 -20.69
CA THR A 344 1.11 3.67 -20.84
C THR A 344 1.40 4.04 -22.29
N GLU A 345 1.21 5.31 -22.62
CA GLU A 345 1.53 5.90 -23.92
C GLU A 345 3.03 5.75 -24.26
N GLY A 346 3.89 5.71 -23.24
CA GLY A 346 5.32 5.43 -23.36
C GLY A 346 5.68 3.94 -23.46
N GLY A 347 4.69 3.05 -23.50
CA GLY A 347 4.88 1.60 -23.63
C GLY A 347 5.17 0.86 -22.32
N SER A 348 5.09 1.52 -21.16
CA SER A 348 5.30 0.85 -19.87
C SER A 348 4.06 0.02 -19.49
N PRO A 349 4.20 -1.25 -19.07
CA PRO A 349 3.05 -2.09 -18.73
C PRO A 349 2.35 -1.62 -17.44
N LEU A 350 1.02 -1.64 -17.44
CA LEU A 350 0.16 -1.34 -16.29
C LEU A 350 -0.51 -2.63 -15.79
N ARG A 351 -0.36 -2.92 -14.50
CA ARG A 351 -1.04 -4.05 -13.86
C ARG A 351 -2.56 -3.87 -13.94
N THR A 352 -3.29 -4.96 -14.08
CA THR A 352 -4.76 -4.91 -14.05
C THR A 352 -5.25 -4.46 -12.69
N MET A 353 -6.20 -3.53 -12.68
CA MET A 353 -6.91 -3.08 -11.49
C MET A 353 -8.36 -3.55 -11.51
N LEU A 354 -8.77 -4.30 -10.48
CA LEU A 354 -10.15 -4.75 -10.31
C LEU A 354 -10.93 -3.75 -9.45
N LEU A 355 -11.97 -3.18 -10.05
CA LEU A 355 -12.87 -2.22 -9.44
C LEU A 355 -14.23 -2.89 -9.11
N PRO A 356 -14.69 -2.87 -7.85
CA PRO A 356 -16.05 -3.28 -7.52
C PRO A 356 -17.09 -2.38 -8.21
N PRO A 357 -18.03 -2.91 -9.02
CA PRO A 357 -18.96 -2.08 -9.78
C PRO A 357 -19.93 -1.29 -8.88
N ASP A 358 -20.29 -1.84 -7.71
CA ASP A 358 -21.21 -1.21 -6.75
C ASP A 358 -20.56 -0.10 -5.91
N LEU A 359 -19.23 0.08 -6.03
CA LEU A 359 -18.48 1.07 -5.25
C LEU A 359 -18.97 2.49 -5.52
N ARG A 360 -19.18 2.85 -6.79
CA ARG A 360 -19.62 4.20 -7.19
C ARG A 360 -21.01 4.52 -6.65
N THR A 361 -21.96 3.60 -6.80
CA THR A 361 -23.34 3.79 -6.33
C THR A 361 -23.39 3.92 -4.81
N THR A 362 -22.52 3.20 -4.10
CA THR A 362 -22.39 3.30 -2.65
C THR A 362 -21.75 4.61 -2.22
N PHE A 363 -20.68 5.03 -2.90
CA PHE A 363 -20.05 6.32 -2.69
C PHE A 363 -21.02 7.49 -2.88
N LEU A 364 -21.80 7.49 -3.97
CA LEU A 364 -22.82 8.52 -4.22
C LEU A 364 -23.87 8.60 -3.11
N LYS A 365 -24.25 7.49 -2.48
CA LYS A 365 -25.15 7.50 -1.32
C LYS A 365 -24.51 8.16 -0.10
N LEU A 366 -23.22 7.92 0.13
CA LEU A 366 -22.46 8.52 1.24
C LEU A 366 -22.17 10.01 1.02
N ALA A 367 -22.01 10.42 -0.23
CA ALA A 367 -21.80 11.81 -0.64
C ALA A 367 -23.11 12.61 -0.80
N ALA A 368 -24.27 11.95 -0.81
CA ALA A 368 -25.57 12.57 -1.10
C ALA A 368 -25.88 13.84 -0.27
N PRO A 369 -25.59 13.92 1.04
CA PRO A 369 -25.82 15.15 1.81
C PRO A 369 -25.05 16.36 1.27
N ASN A 370 -23.76 16.17 0.95
CA ASN A 370 -22.91 17.20 0.36
C ASN A 370 -23.33 17.51 -1.08
N THR A 371 -23.60 16.49 -1.89
CA THR A 371 -24.03 16.66 -3.28
C THR A 371 -25.34 17.45 -3.39
N ALA A 372 -26.28 17.26 -2.45
CA ALA A 372 -27.53 18.04 -2.38
C ALA A 372 -27.27 19.52 -2.09
N LEU A 373 -26.23 19.82 -1.29
CA LEU A 373 -25.77 21.18 -0.97
C LEU A 373 -24.80 21.78 -2.01
N ASN A 374 -24.63 21.11 -3.16
CA ASN A 374 -23.66 21.49 -4.19
C ASN A 374 -22.22 21.55 -3.66
N LEU A 375 -21.86 20.63 -2.77
CA LEU A 375 -20.52 20.45 -2.23
C LEU A 375 -19.90 19.16 -2.76
N GLU A 376 -18.65 19.24 -3.20
CA GLU A 376 -17.90 18.05 -3.60
C GLU A 376 -17.55 17.18 -2.40
N THR A 377 -17.43 15.89 -2.62
CA THR A 377 -16.92 14.92 -1.65
C THR A 377 -15.90 14.04 -2.34
N CYS A 378 -14.80 13.72 -1.67
CA CYS A 378 -13.81 12.74 -2.09
C CYS A 378 -13.79 11.52 -1.18
N GLY A 379 -13.33 10.41 -1.73
CA GLY A 379 -13.00 9.17 -1.04
C GLY A 379 -11.75 8.55 -1.65
N ILE A 380 -11.05 7.75 -0.87
CA ILE A 380 -9.78 7.13 -1.25
C ILE A 380 -10.01 5.65 -1.54
N LEU A 381 -9.47 5.19 -2.66
CA LEU A 381 -9.56 3.81 -3.12
C LEU A 381 -8.36 3.05 -2.59
N CYS A 382 -8.61 2.09 -1.71
CA CYS A 382 -7.57 1.30 -1.06
C CYS A 382 -7.75 -0.19 -1.33
N GLY A 383 -6.64 -0.92 -1.33
CA GLY A 383 -6.67 -2.31 -1.72
C GLY A 383 -5.38 -3.07 -1.48
N THR A 384 -5.29 -4.24 -2.09
CA THR A 384 -4.11 -5.11 -1.98
C THR A 384 -3.70 -5.67 -3.33
N ILE A 385 -2.42 -6.03 -3.48
CA ILE A 385 -1.93 -6.78 -4.64
C ILE A 385 -2.16 -8.28 -4.40
N ILE A 386 -2.73 -8.97 -5.38
CA ILE A 386 -2.89 -10.43 -5.38
C ILE A 386 -2.51 -10.93 -6.77
N SER A 387 -1.52 -11.82 -6.84
CA SER A 387 -1.07 -12.45 -8.08
C SER A 387 -0.79 -11.43 -9.20
N ASN A 388 -0.12 -10.32 -8.90
CA ASN A 388 0.18 -9.23 -9.85
C ASN A 388 -1.03 -8.42 -10.36
N ALA A 389 -2.22 -8.56 -9.77
CA ALA A 389 -3.35 -7.65 -9.97
C ALA A 389 -3.60 -6.77 -8.74
N LEU A 390 -4.03 -5.54 -8.98
CA LEU A 390 -4.46 -4.58 -7.96
C LEU A 390 -5.94 -4.78 -7.70
N ILE A 391 -6.34 -5.00 -6.46
CA ILE A 391 -7.75 -5.24 -6.11
C ILE A 391 -8.19 -4.17 -5.13
N ILE A 392 -9.11 -3.32 -5.56
CA ILE A 392 -9.77 -2.35 -4.69
C ILE A 392 -10.71 -3.11 -3.77
N SER A 393 -10.48 -2.99 -2.47
CA SER A 393 -11.25 -3.67 -1.43
C SER A 393 -11.77 -2.73 -0.35
N HIS A 394 -11.33 -1.47 -0.33
CA HIS A 394 -11.73 -0.48 0.67
C HIS A 394 -12.05 0.86 0.00
N LEU A 395 -13.16 1.47 0.42
CA LEU A 395 -13.50 2.86 0.16
C LEU A 395 -13.39 3.62 1.49
N ILE A 396 -12.39 4.49 1.60
CA ILE A 396 -12.13 5.26 2.82
C ILE A 396 -12.57 6.70 2.60
N LEU A 397 -13.43 7.25 3.47
CA LEU A 397 -13.83 8.66 3.44
C LEU A 397 -13.04 9.42 4.52
N PRO A 398 -11.95 10.11 4.16
CA PRO A 398 -11.21 10.94 5.10
C PRO A 398 -12.02 12.17 5.51
N ASP A 399 -11.67 12.73 6.67
CA ASP A 399 -12.05 14.09 7.03
C ASP A 399 -11.55 15.07 5.96
N GLN A 400 -12.42 15.98 5.51
CA GLN A 400 -12.19 16.79 4.31
C GLN A 400 -12.93 18.13 4.39
N THR A 401 -12.40 19.12 3.66
CA THR A 401 -13.02 20.43 3.43
C THR A 401 -13.67 20.44 2.05
N SER A 402 -14.99 20.49 2.04
CA SER A 402 -15.80 20.46 0.82
C SER A 402 -16.22 21.86 0.38
N THR A 403 -16.04 22.15 -0.91
CA THR A 403 -16.56 23.33 -1.61
C THR A 403 -17.29 22.88 -2.89
N PRO A 404 -17.98 23.77 -3.63
CA PRO A 404 -18.59 23.41 -4.91
C PRO A 404 -17.64 23.00 -6.04
N GLU A 405 -16.33 23.22 -5.88
CA GLU A 405 -15.32 22.96 -6.91
C GLU A 405 -14.08 22.21 -6.37
N THR A 406 -14.06 21.87 -5.07
CA THR A 406 -12.90 21.24 -4.41
C THR A 406 -13.32 20.37 -3.24
N CYS A 407 -12.58 19.29 -2.99
CA CYS A 407 -12.76 18.41 -1.83
C CYS A 407 -11.41 17.97 -1.25
N ASP A 408 -10.77 18.87 -0.50
CA ASP A 408 -9.43 18.63 0.05
C ASP A 408 -9.50 17.86 1.36
N THR A 409 -8.68 16.82 1.50
CA THR A 409 -8.52 16.14 2.78
C THR A 409 -7.93 17.09 3.82
N THR A 410 -8.42 17.04 5.06
CA THR A 410 -7.81 17.80 6.15
C THR A 410 -6.52 17.11 6.61
N ALA A 411 -5.61 17.86 7.24
CA ALA A 411 -4.41 17.26 7.83
C ALA A 411 -4.73 16.15 8.85
N ALA A 412 -5.85 16.25 9.56
CA ALA A 412 -6.31 15.20 10.46
C ALA A 412 -6.84 13.98 9.69
N GLY A 413 -7.60 14.21 8.60
CA GLY A 413 -8.09 13.17 7.71
C GLY A 413 -6.97 12.37 7.05
N ASP A 414 -5.94 13.04 6.54
CA ASP A 414 -4.75 12.40 5.94
C ASP A 414 -3.99 11.54 6.95
N ASN A 415 -3.80 12.02 8.18
CA ASN A 415 -3.14 11.25 9.22
C ASN A 415 -3.96 10.00 9.60
N ALA A 416 -5.27 10.14 9.79
CA ALA A 416 -6.15 9.02 10.09
C ALA A 416 -6.20 7.99 8.95
N LEU A 417 -6.23 8.47 7.69
CA LEU A 417 -6.15 7.62 6.49
C LEU A 417 -4.84 6.85 6.47
N PHE A 418 -3.71 7.51 6.71
CA PHE A 418 -2.39 6.88 6.75
C PHE A 418 -2.30 5.81 7.83
N ASP A 419 -2.72 6.13 9.06
CA ASP A 419 -2.71 5.19 10.18
C ASP A 419 -3.59 3.96 9.90
N TYR A 420 -4.78 4.18 9.32
CA TYR A 420 -5.67 3.10 8.93
C TYR A 420 -5.03 2.21 7.85
N CYS A 421 -4.56 2.79 6.75
CA CYS A 421 -3.94 2.04 5.66
C CYS A 421 -2.72 1.25 6.12
N SER A 422 -1.87 1.85 6.95
CA SER A 422 -0.70 1.18 7.52
C SER A 422 -1.09 0.02 8.42
N SER A 423 -2.07 0.21 9.32
CA SER A 423 -2.53 -0.84 10.23
C SER A 423 -3.24 -2.01 9.52
N ALA A 424 -3.86 -1.72 8.37
CA ALA A 424 -4.64 -2.68 7.60
C ALA A 424 -3.86 -3.36 6.46
N ASP A 425 -2.59 -2.96 6.24
CA ASP A 425 -1.73 -3.37 5.13
C ASP A 425 -2.35 -3.04 3.74
N LEU A 426 -2.85 -1.81 3.59
CA LEU A 426 -3.53 -1.35 2.37
C LEU A 426 -2.68 -0.40 1.54
N LEU A 427 -2.75 -0.58 0.23
CA LEU A 427 -2.17 0.33 -0.76
C LEU A 427 -3.22 1.34 -1.21
N VAL A 428 -2.80 2.59 -1.37
CA VAL A 428 -3.61 3.65 -1.99
C VAL A 428 -3.51 3.50 -3.50
N MET A 429 -4.64 3.22 -4.15
CA MET A 429 -4.74 2.88 -5.57
C MET A 429 -5.39 3.98 -6.41
N GLY A 430 -5.86 5.05 -5.78
CA GLY A 430 -6.55 6.13 -6.46
C GLY A 430 -7.57 6.80 -5.54
N TRP A 431 -8.47 7.55 -6.16
CA TRP A 431 -9.48 8.31 -5.46
C TRP A 431 -10.75 8.42 -6.29
N ILE A 432 -11.84 8.75 -5.63
CA ILE A 432 -13.17 8.97 -6.22
C ILE A 432 -13.73 10.28 -5.67
N HIS A 433 -14.31 11.12 -6.52
CA HIS A 433 -14.97 12.35 -6.09
C HIS A 433 -16.23 12.65 -6.88
N THR A 434 -17.05 13.54 -6.32
CA THR A 434 -18.28 14.01 -6.97
C THR A 434 -18.07 15.36 -7.66
N HIS A 435 -18.65 15.53 -8.84
CA HIS A 435 -18.99 16.81 -9.45
C HIS A 435 -20.51 17.03 -9.31
N PRO A 436 -20.99 17.74 -8.27
CA PRO A 436 -22.43 17.92 -8.06
C PRO A 436 -23.14 18.64 -9.21
N SER A 437 -22.44 19.57 -9.87
CA SER A 437 -23.00 20.43 -10.92
C SER A 437 -22.21 20.45 -12.22
N GLN A 438 -20.98 19.96 -12.22
CA GLN A 438 -20.09 19.94 -13.37
C GLN A 438 -20.24 18.62 -14.14
N THR A 439 -19.84 18.62 -15.41
CA THR A 439 -19.81 17.42 -16.24
C THR A 439 -18.72 16.44 -15.77
N CYS A 440 -18.72 15.23 -16.31
CA CYS A 440 -17.72 14.22 -15.99
C CYS A 440 -16.40 14.45 -16.74
N PHE A 441 -15.43 15.12 -16.12
CA PHE A 441 -14.08 15.35 -16.64
C PHE A 441 -13.08 15.52 -15.49
N LEU A 442 -11.77 15.50 -15.76
CA LEU A 442 -10.77 15.92 -14.77
C LEU A 442 -10.52 17.43 -14.90
N SER A 443 -10.83 18.19 -13.85
CA SER A 443 -10.47 19.60 -13.76
C SER A 443 -8.95 19.78 -13.71
N SER A 444 -8.48 21.03 -13.87
CA SER A 444 -7.06 21.38 -13.66
C SER A 444 -6.59 20.89 -12.28
N ARG A 445 -7.39 21.15 -11.23
CA ARG A 445 -7.11 20.70 -9.87
C ARG A 445 -7.07 19.18 -9.75
N ASP A 446 -7.97 18.48 -10.41
CA ASP A 446 -8.02 17.01 -10.37
C ASP A 446 -6.80 16.40 -11.06
N CYS A 447 -6.33 17.00 -12.16
CA CYS A 447 -5.09 16.60 -12.83
C CYS A 447 -3.89 16.69 -11.88
N HIS A 448 -3.73 17.82 -11.18
CA HIS A 448 -2.65 18.03 -10.21
C HIS A 448 -2.74 17.09 -9.01
N THR A 449 -3.96 16.79 -8.56
CA THR A 449 -4.21 15.83 -7.48
C THR A 449 -3.84 14.42 -7.93
N ASN A 450 -4.34 14.00 -9.10
CA ASN A 450 -4.09 12.67 -9.65
C ASN A 450 -2.61 12.45 -10.01
N ALA A 451 -1.88 13.50 -10.43
CA ALA A 451 -0.44 13.42 -10.66
C ALA A 451 0.30 12.92 -9.41
N GLY A 452 -0.05 13.42 -8.22
CA GLY A 452 0.56 12.97 -6.96
C GLY A 452 0.37 11.48 -6.72
N TYR A 453 -0.84 10.95 -6.95
CA TYR A 453 -1.12 9.52 -6.85
C TYR A 453 -0.37 8.71 -7.91
N GLN A 454 -0.34 9.19 -9.15
CA GLN A 454 0.24 8.44 -10.28
C GLN A 454 1.77 8.38 -10.25
N VAL A 455 2.44 9.37 -9.64
CA VAL A 455 3.89 9.28 -9.32
C VAL A 455 4.16 8.17 -8.32
N MET A 456 3.25 7.95 -7.36
CA MET A 456 3.41 6.90 -6.35
C MET A 456 3.05 5.51 -6.89
N MET A 457 2.01 5.42 -7.72
CA MET A 457 1.53 4.20 -8.33
C MET A 457 1.11 4.50 -9.79
N PRO A 458 1.84 4.03 -10.81
CA PRO A 458 1.51 4.31 -12.21
C PRO A 458 0.09 3.91 -12.62
N GLU A 459 -0.46 2.88 -11.98
CA GLU A 459 -1.83 2.42 -12.18
C GLU A 459 -2.90 3.25 -11.45
N ALA A 460 -2.53 4.32 -10.73
CA ALA A 460 -3.50 5.10 -9.95
C ALA A 460 -4.59 5.71 -10.84
N ILE A 461 -5.82 5.72 -10.32
CA ILE A 461 -7.00 6.23 -11.03
C ILE A 461 -7.74 7.32 -10.27
N ALA A 462 -8.43 8.17 -11.02
CA ALA A 462 -9.38 9.15 -10.53
C ALA A 462 -10.78 8.81 -11.05
N ILE A 463 -11.72 8.51 -10.15
CA ILE A 463 -13.12 8.27 -10.52
C ILE A 463 -13.92 9.55 -10.29
N VAL A 464 -14.49 10.10 -11.35
CA VAL A 464 -15.36 11.28 -11.25
C VAL A 464 -16.81 10.82 -11.31
N CYS A 465 -17.64 11.25 -10.37
CA CYS A 465 -19.07 11.01 -10.36
C CYS A 465 -19.82 12.30 -10.63
N ALA A 466 -20.51 12.41 -11.77
CA ALA A 466 -21.29 13.58 -12.19
C ALA A 466 -22.79 13.25 -12.23
N PRO A 467 -23.48 13.15 -11.07
CA PRO A 467 -24.83 12.58 -10.97
C PRO A 467 -25.93 13.35 -11.74
N ARG A 468 -25.64 14.56 -12.23
CA ARG A 468 -26.57 15.40 -13.01
C ARG A 468 -26.29 15.41 -14.52
N HIS A 469 -25.28 14.65 -14.98
CA HIS A 469 -24.83 14.68 -16.37
C HIS A 469 -24.78 13.28 -16.98
N GLU A 470 -24.70 13.21 -18.30
CA GLU A 470 -24.35 12.00 -19.05
C GLU A 470 -23.03 12.25 -19.81
N PRO A 471 -21.98 11.41 -19.64
CA PRO A 471 -21.94 10.24 -18.75
C PRO A 471 -21.97 10.64 -17.26
N GLY A 472 -22.68 9.86 -16.44
CA GLY A 472 -22.86 10.13 -15.01
C GLY A 472 -21.63 9.84 -14.15
N TRP A 473 -20.59 9.24 -14.73
CA TRP A 473 -19.31 9.00 -14.09
C TRP A 473 -18.26 8.58 -15.13
N GLY A 474 -16.99 8.61 -14.73
CA GLY A 474 -15.85 8.20 -15.56
C GLY A 474 -14.67 7.78 -14.69
N VAL A 475 -13.74 7.00 -15.25
CA VAL A 475 -12.50 6.60 -14.56
C VAL A 475 -11.34 7.03 -15.42
N PHE A 476 -10.47 7.85 -14.88
CA PHE A 476 -9.42 8.53 -15.62
C PHE A 476 -8.04 8.25 -15.01
N ARG A 477 -7.01 8.42 -15.84
CA ARG A 477 -5.61 8.54 -15.43
C ARG A 477 -4.91 9.59 -16.28
N LEU A 478 -3.80 10.16 -15.80
CA LEU A 478 -2.96 11.00 -16.65
C LEU A 478 -2.26 10.12 -17.70
N THR A 479 -2.04 10.68 -18.89
CA THR A 479 -1.19 10.04 -19.90
C THR A 479 0.27 10.09 -19.46
N ASP A 480 1.07 9.08 -19.82
CA ASP A 480 2.47 8.99 -19.39
C ASP A 480 3.37 8.38 -20.48
N PRO A 481 4.03 9.23 -21.30
CA PRO A 481 3.84 10.69 -21.48
C PRO A 481 2.59 11.04 -22.34
N PRO A 482 2.16 12.31 -22.49
CA PRO A 482 2.78 13.55 -21.99
C PRO A 482 2.17 14.13 -20.71
N GLY A 483 1.01 13.67 -20.27
CA GLY A 483 0.23 14.30 -19.21
C GLY A 483 0.93 14.41 -17.86
N LEU A 484 1.36 13.28 -17.32
CA LEU A 484 2.03 13.20 -16.01
C LEU A 484 3.27 14.11 -15.94
N PRO A 485 4.26 14.01 -16.85
CA PRO A 485 5.43 14.91 -16.79
C PRO A 485 5.05 16.38 -17.00
N HIS A 486 4.05 16.69 -17.84
CA HIS A 486 3.59 18.07 -18.06
C HIS A 486 2.97 18.69 -16.80
N VAL A 487 2.07 17.96 -16.12
CA VAL A 487 1.43 18.42 -14.89
C VAL A 487 2.45 18.61 -13.77
N LEU A 488 3.41 17.67 -13.63
CA LEU A 488 4.48 17.76 -12.62
C LEU A 488 5.43 18.94 -12.85
N ALA A 489 5.63 19.35 -14.10
CA ALA A 489 6.46 20.50 -14.45
C ALA A 489 5.71 21.85 -14.37
N CYS A 490 4.40 21.84 -14.12
CA CYS A 490 3.60 23.05 -14.08
C CYS A 490 3.90 23.89 -12.82
N THR A 491 4.10 25.20 -13.02
CA THR A 491 4.42 26.18 -11.95
C THR A 491 3.36 27.27 -11.80
N GLN A 492 2.21 27.11 -12.46
CA GLN A 492 1.10 28.06 -12.40
C GLN A 492 0.47 28.05 -11.01
N THR A 493 0.16 29.23 -10.47
CA THR A 493 -0.36 29.39 -9.09
C THR A 493 -1.87 29.47 -8.99
N GLY A 494 -2.57 29.60 -10.12
CA GLY A 494 -4.04 29.64 -10.12
C GLY A 494 -4.62 28.27 -9.76
N THR A 495 -5.64 28.23 -8.90
CA THR A 495 -6.32 26.98 -8.50
C THR A 495 -6.88 26.24 -9.71
N PHE A 496 -7.41 26.98 -10.69
CA PHE A 496 -7.82 26.47 -11.99
C PHE A 496 -7.07 27.24 -13.06
N HIS A 497 -6.34 26.51 -13.91
CA HIS A 497 -5.63 27.09 -15.03
C HIS A 497 -5.60 26.13 -16.22
N PRO A 498 -5.61 26.64 -17.46
CA PRO A 498 -5.48 25.81 -18.64
C PRO A 498 -4.05 25.27 -18.76
N HIS A 499 -3.95 24.07 -19.32
CA HIS A 499 -2.71 23.49 -19.77
C HIS A 499 -2.62 23.54 -21.29
N SER A 500 -1.42 23.78 -21.82
CA SER A 500 -1.18 23.89 -23.26
C SER A 500 -1.09 22.53 -23.95
N GLU A 501 -0.74 21.49 -23.20
CA GLU A 501 -0.59 20.12 -23.69
C GLU A 501 -1.95 19.49 -23.95
N ARG A 502 -2.05 18.74 -25.05
CA ARG A 502 -3.27 17.99 -25.37
C ARG A 502 -3.21 16.61 -24.76
N GLU A 503 -4.37 15.98 -24.60
CA GLU A 503 -4.46 14.59 -24.13
C GLU A 503 -3.75 14.37 -22.78
N LEU A 504 -3.90 15.33 -21.85
CA LEU A 504 -3.30 15.26 -20.51
C LEU A 504 -3.73 14.02 -19.73
N TYR A 505 -4.95 13.56 -19.98
CA TYR A 505 -5.54 12.41 -19.32
C TYR A 505 -6.36 11.61 -20.31
N THR A 506 -6.62 10.37 -19.96
CA THR A 506 -7.37 9.42 -20.77
C THR A 506 -8.23 8.54 -19.88
N ASP A 507 -9.21 7.85 -20.47
CA ASP A 507 -10.00 6.84 -19.78
C ASP A 507 -9.10 5.67 -19.34
N ALA A 508 -9.23 5.26 -18.08
CA ALA A 508 -8.54 4.10 -17.54
C ALA A 508 -9.38 2.81 -17.66
N LEU A 509 -10.67 2.93 -17.94
CA LEU A 509 -11.52 1.82 -18.36
C LEU A 509 -11.18 1.38 -19.78
N ARG A 510 -11.63 0.17 -20.15
CA ARG A 510 -11.31 -0.48 -21.44
C ARG A 510 -11.34 0.50 -22.62
N PRO A 511 -10.26 0.59 -23.42
CA PRO A 511 -9.10 -0.32 -23.49
C PRO A 511 -8.00 -0.15 -22.41
N GLY A 512 -8.24 0.56 -21.30
CA GLY A 512 -7.29 0.73 -20.19
C GLY A 512 -7.11 -0.45 -19.22
N HIS A 513 -6.35 -0.22 -18.14
CA HIS A 513 -5.93 -1.24 -17.17
C HIS A 513 -6.98 -1.56 -16.10
N VAL A 514 -8.10 -0.82 -16.05
CA VAL A 514 -9.17 -1.03 -15.07
C VAL A 514 -10.23 -1.97 -15.64
N VAL A 515 -10.59 -2.98 -14.84
CA VAL A 515 -11.64 -3.95 -15.16
C VAL A 515 -12.63 -3.96 -14.00
N GLU A 516 -13.92 -3.78 -14.32
CA GLU A 516 -14.98 -3.99 -13.33
C GLU A 516 -15.06 -5.49 -13.00
N GLY A 517 -15.08 -5.83 -11.70
CA GLY A 517 -15.16 -7.20 -11.22
C GLY A 517 -16.52 -7.48 -10.56
N PRO A 518 -17.53 -7.96 -11.31
CA PRO A 518 -18.83 -8.32 -10.75
C PRO A 518 -18.70 -9.29 -9.57
N GLY A 519 -19.33 -8.96 -8.45
CA GLY A 519 -19.26 -9.75 -7.22
C GLY A 519 -18.04 -9.47 -6.34
N LEU A 520 -17.11 -8.61 -6.73
CA LEU A 520 -16.09 -8.15 -5.80
C LEU A 520 -16.75 -7.32 -4.68
N GLY A 521 -16.54 -7.73 -3.43
CA GLY A 521 -17.01 -6.96 -2.26
C GLY A 521 -15.95 -5.93 -1.85
N PHE A 522 -16.38 -4.90 -1.11
CA PHE A 522 -15.50 -3.91 -0.53
C PHE A 522 -16.03 -3.44 0.83
N GLU A 523 -15.13 -2.93 1.67
CA GLU A 523 -15.43 -2.34 2.97
C GLU A 523 -15.49 -0.82 2.88
N ILE A 524 -16.37 -0.21 3.67
CA ILE A 524 -16.50 1.25 3.80
C ILE A 524 -15.90 1.65 5.13
N VAL A 525 -15.02 2.64 5.10
CA VAL A 525 -14.37 3.19 6.30
C VAL A 525 -14.60 4.70 6.29
N ASP A 526 -15.55 5.16 7.10
CA ASP A 526 -15.83 6.59 7.23
C ASP A 526 -15.03 7.17 8.40
N LEU A 527 -14.04 8.00 8.10
CA LEU A 527 -13.16 8.65 9.07
C LEU A 527 -13.59 10.11 9.34
N ARG A 528 -14.68 10.57 8.74
CA ARG A 528 -15.23 11.91 8.99
C ARG A 528 -15.77 11.96 10.42
N LYS A 529 -15.58 13.10 11.09
CA LYS A 529 -16.28 13.37 12.35
C LYS A 529 -17.73 13.69 11.98
N GLY A 530 -18.66 12.87 12.47
CA GLY A 530 -20.09 12.97 12.14
C GLY A 530 -20.73 14.30 12.50
#